data_AF-A0A7X7LLY1-F1
#
_entry.id   AF-A0A7X7LLY1-F1
#
_cell.length_a   1.000
_cell.length_b   1.000
_cell.length_c   1.000
_cell.angle_alpha   90.00
_cell.angle_beta   90.00
_cell.angle_gamma   90.00
#
_symmetry.space_group_name_H-M   'P 1'
#
loop_
_entity.id
_entity.type
_entity.pdbx_description
1 polymer ?
#
loop_
_entity_poly.entity_id
_entity_poly.type
_entity_poly.pdbx_seq_one_letter_code
_entity_poly.pdbx_strand_id
1 'polypeptide(L)'
;MQNIFDNMMPRLISLAQDEWKAEEYLDEDRGDDKEDWVKCSLCGTKNKIVYYIHNTHNGKSLNVGSQCIRKFDILENQGINHKEYQRRRLRFLRINKLNNHIQGIENSVDKWNDILDSYELILPYSLERPYIEMGNKIRNCFDSFIKDNCSKDEEARIIKDIQEILDQRKQWVKDVDIYLEKYKNHKYAPRHTLRLWLKNHSDAALISDWIKEDGLITQRTAHRITEPQFMNMISSEFEKLCLGLDYEISGWKADPDKKGYIIYCDPIKSAALLCSHSNLIKRFGSNIFGGEKKEPELRELIVLCNIVSENYYYRISEALTRKLRRAVSYYSENFRFNEITFRENVTGKYVILDFKDFINRFILVAYECSNDSIEVVEDHILQPGRKRHSKSEIDDHEKYIGSM
;
A
#
# COMPACT_ATOMS: atom_id res chain seq x y z
N MET A 1 22.38 63.11 -42.99
CA MET A 1 21.78 63.03 -41.64
C MET A 1 20.38 62.39 -41.64
N GLN A 2 19.50 62.66 -42.62
CA GLN A 2 18.20 61.98 -42.78
C GLN A 2 18.30 60.44 -42.69
N ASN A 3 19.19 59.82 -43.47
CA ASN A 3 19.34 58.34 -43.53
C ASN A 3 19.76 57.64 -42.23
N ILE A 4 20.37 58.34 -41.26
CA ILE A 4 20.74 57.76 -39.95
C ILE A 4 19.50 57.74 -39.04
N PHE A 5 18.76 58.84 -39.00
CA PHE A 5 17.53 58.93 -38.21
C PHE A 5 16.44 57.99 -38.76
N ASP A 6 16.33 57.84 -40.08
CA ASP A 6 15.26 57.04 -40.67
C ASP A 6 15.53 55.52 -40.59
N ASN A 7 16.81 55.08 -40.65
CA ASN A 7 17.15 53.64 -40.71
C ASN A 7 17.84 53.08 -39.45
N MET A 8 18.64 53.88 -38.74
CA MET A 8 19.36 53.41 -37.54
C MET A 8 18.59 53.71 -36.25
N MET A 9 17.75 54.73 -36.23
CA MET A 9 17.04 55.10 -35.01
C MET A 9 16.11 54.00 -34.49
N PRO A 10 15.32 53.29 -35.33
CA PRO A 10 14.52 52.17 -34.85
C PRO A 10 15.37 51.06 -34.21
N ARG A 11 16.54 50.76 -34.78
CA ARG A 11 17.49 49.76 -34.23
C ARG A 11 18.13 50.21 -32.93
N LEU A 12 18.54 51.48 -32.85
CA LEU A 12 19.13 52.04 -31.64
C LEU A 12 18.11 52.14 -30.50
N ILE A 13 16.84 52.47 -30.82
CA ILE A 13 15.74 52.44 -29.85
C ILE A 13 15.50 51.01 -29.36
N SER A 14 15.46 50.03 -30.26
CA SER A 14 15.31 48.61 -29.89
C SER A 14 16.45 48.14 -28.98
N LEU A 15 17.71 48.45 -29.32
CA LEU A 15 18.86 48.09 -28.50
C LEU A 15 18.83 48.77 -27.12
N ALA A 16 18.42 50.04 -27.07
CA ALA A 16 18.27 50.78 -25.81
C ALA A 16 17.10 50.27 -24.96
N GLN A 17 16.05 49.71 -25.58
CA GLN A 17 14.94 49.04 -24.87
C GLN A 17 15.39 47.71 -24.26
N ASP A 18 16.20 46.92 -24.98
CA ASP A 18 16.71 45.63 -24.51
C ASP A 18 17.81 45.77 -23.43
N GLU A 19 18.47 46.94 -23.38
CA GLU A 19 19.54 47.25 -22.43
C GLU A 19 19.05 47.25 -20.97
N TRP A 20 17.80 47.62 -20.71
CA TRP A 20 17.28 47.80 -19.36
C TRP A 20 16.20 46.78 -19.02
N LYS A 21 16.46 45.96 -18.00
CA LYS A 21 15.50 44.98 -17.47
C LYS A 21 15.14 45.34 -16.05
N ALA A 22 13.91 45.06 -15.67
CA ALA A 22 13.51 45.23 -14.29
C ALA A 22 14.14 44.16 -13.39
N GLU A 23 14.42 44.54 -12.14
CA GLU A 23 14.82 43.60 -11.11
C GLU A 23 13.58 42.99 -10.46
N GLU A 24 13.44 41.66 -10.54
CA GLU A 24 12.31 40.96 -9.93
C GLU A 24 12.42 41.01 -8.39
N TYR A 25 11.31 41.38 -7.73
CA TYR A 25 11.15 41.35 -6.26
C TYR A 25 12.13 42.23 -5.45
N LEU A 26 12.91 43.10 -6.09
CA LEU A 26 13.69 44.15 -5.44
C LEU A 26 12.93 45.48 -5.55
N ASP A 27 12.13 45.79 -4.55
CA ASP A 27 11.47 47.09 -4.43
C ASP A 27 11.23 47.47 -2.97
N GLU A 28 11.27 48.76 -2.70
CA GLU A 28 11.28 49.32 -1.36
C GLU A 28 10.03 50.15 -1.12
N ASP A 29 9.31 49.86 -0.02
CA ASP A 29 8.27 50.74 0.50
C ASP A 29 8.89 51.72 1.48
N ARG A 30 8.86 53.02 1.13
CA ARG A 30 9.41 54.12 1.92
C ARG A 30 8.47 54.61 3.02
N GLY A 31 7.33 53.94 3.24
CA GLY A 31 6.39 54.28 4.31
C GLY A 31 5.45 55.43 3.96
N ASP A 32 4.62 55.82 4.94
CA ASP A 32 3.59 56.85 4.75
C ASP A 32 4.11 58.28 4.85
N ASP A 33 5.32 58.48 5.40
CA ASP A 33 5.96 59.78 5.43
C ASP A 33 6.47 60.17 4.04
N LYS A 34 5.97 61.31 3.53
CA LYS A 34 6.31 61.82 2.19
C LYS A 34 7.74 62.36 2.10
N GLU A 35 8.38 62.61 3.23
CA GLU A 35 9.79 63.02 3.26
C GLU A 35 10.73 61.87 2.90
N ASP A 36 10.35 60.63 3.23
CA ASP A 36 11.12 59.42 2.92
C ASP A 36 10.95 58.95 1.46
N TRP A 37 10.03 59.55 0.71
CA TRP A 37 9.74 59.16 -0.67
C TRP A 37 10.86 59.55 -1.63
N VAL A 38 11.33 58.58 -2.40
CA VAL A 38 12.44 58.76 -3.34
C VAL A 38 11.91 59.16 -4.73
N LYS A 39 12.59 60.11 -5.38
CA LYS A 39 12.28 60.50 -6.75
C LYS A 39 12.69 59.41 -7.74
N CYS A 40 11.81 59.10 -8.69
CA CYS A 40 12.13 58.21 -9.79
C CYS A 40 13.26 58.79 -10.65
N SER A 41 14.27 57.99 -10.96
CA SER A 41 15.40 58.40 -11.82
C SER A 41 14.98 58.75 -13.26
N LEU A 42 13.82 58.27 -13.74
CA LEU A 42 13.34 58.49 -15.11
C LEU A 42 12.39 59.68 -15.24
N CYS A 43 11.43 59.84 -14.32
CA CYS A 43 10.39 60.88 -14.43
C CYS A 43 10.43 61.92 -13.29
N GLY A 44 11.29 61.73 -12.29
CA GLY A 44 11.44 62.67 -11.16
C GLY A 44 10.29 62.67 -10.14
N THR A 45 9.19 61.94 -10.38
CA THR A 45 8.07 61.82 -9.44
C THR A 45 8.53 61.20 -8.12
N LYS A 46 8.15 61.76 -6.97
CA LYS A 46 8.37 61.14 -5.65
C LYS A 46 7.47 59.90 -5.52
N ASN A 47 8.05 58.76 -5.16
CA ASN A 47 7.30 57.51 -5.01
C ASN A 47 7.46 56.94 -3.60
N LYS A 48 6.33 56.49 -3.04
CA LYS A 48 6.29 55.63 -1.86
C LYS A 48 6.93 54.27 -2.13
N ILE A 49 6.56 53.64 -3.24
CA ILE A 49 7.11 52.35 -3.67
C ILE A 49 8.15 52.61 -4.76
N VAL A 50 9.38 52.20 -4.48
CA VAL A 50 10.54 52.40 -5.34
C VAL A 50 10.94 51.05 -5.94
N TYR A 51 10.84 50.93 -7.25
CA TYR A 51 11.26 49.75 -8.01
C TYR A 51 12.68 49.94 -8.54
N TYR A 52 13.33 48.88 -9.00
CA TYR A 52 14.65 48.96 -9.64
C TYR A 52 14.64 48.36 -11.04
N ILE A 53 15.37 49.00 -11.95
CA ILE A 53 15.75 48.45 -13.26
C ILE A 53 17.27 48.36 -13.30
N HIS A 54 17.81 47.29 -13.86
CA HIS A 54 19.24 47.14 -14.09
C HIS A 54 19.56 47.14 -15.57
N ASN A 55 20.74 47.65 -15.87
CA ASN A 55 21.34 47.58 -17.18
C ASN A 55 21.98 46.19 -17.37
N THR A 56 21.58 45.47 -18.41
CA THR A 56 22.02 44.10 -18.68
C THR A 56 23.49 44.01 -19.11
N HIS A 57 24.07 45.12 -19.60
CA HIS A 57 25.46 45.15 -20.09
C HIS A 57 26.47 45.55 -19.02
N ASN A 58 26.10 46.43 -18.08
CA ASN A 58 27.03 46.94 -17.07
C ASN A 58 26.59 46.70 -15.61
N GLY A 59 25.42 46.10 -15.39
CA GLY A 59 24.91 45.72 -14.08
C GLY A 59 24.51 46.89 -13.17
N LYS A 60 24.50 48.14 -13.67
CA LYS A 60 24.09 49.29 -12.87
C LYS A 60 22.58 49.33 -12.72
N SER A 61 22.12 49.60 -11.50
CA SER A 61 20.70 49.70 -11.16
C SER A 61 20.25 51.16 -11.03
N LEU A 62 19.02 51.43 -11.47
CA LEU A 62 18.34 52.72 -11.33
C LEU A 62 17.01 52.51 -10.62
N ASN A 63 16.68 53.45 -9.74
CA ASN A 63 15.41 53.42 -9.03
C ASN A 63 14.31 54.08 -9.90
N VAL A 64 13.15 53.44 -10.00
CA VAL A 64 12.04 53.90 -10.82
C VAL A 64 10.70 53.85 -10.07
N GLY A 65 9.77 54.70 -10.50
CA GLY A 65 8.42 54.75 -9.93
C GLY A 65 7.48 53.71 -10.54
N SER A 66 6.34 53.51 -9.88
CA SER A 66 5.30 52.54 -10.26
C SER A 66 4.73 52.73 -11.68
N GLN A 67 4.75 53.95 -12.22
CA GLN A 67 4.34 54.21 -13.61
C GLN A 67 5.46 53.91 -14.62
N CYS A 68 6.71 54.15 -14.23
CA CYS A 68 7.86 53.94 -15.11
C CYS A 68 8.20 52.46 -15.23
N ILE A 69 8.12 51.69 -14.13
CA ILE A 69 8.42 50.25 -14.14
C ILE A 69 7.51 49.47 -15.08
N ARG A 70 6.28 49.94 -15.33
CA ARG A 70 5.33 49.31 -16.28
C ARG A 70 5.83 49.29 -17.73
N LYS A 71 6.80 50.12 -18.07
CA LYS A 71 7.37 50.22 -19.42
C LYS A 71 8.54 49.24 -19.64
N PHE A 72 8.96 48.53 -18.61
CA PHE A 72 10.06 47.56 -18.66
C PHE A 72 9.44 46.19 -18.42
N ASP A 73 9.39 45.36 -19.47
CA ASP A 73 8.60 44.12 -19.61
C ASP A 73 8.85 43.01 -18.57
N ILE A 74 8.44 43.22 -17.33
CA ILE A 74 8.24 42.12 -16.37
C ILE A 74 6.95 41.35 -16.71
N LEU A 75 5.98 42.02 -17.35
CA LEU A 75 4.58 41.59 -17.37
C LEU A 75 4.15 40.94 -18.71
N GLU A 76 4.58 41.46 -19.86
CA GLU A 76 4.16 40.94 -21.17
C GLU A 76 4.87 39.65 -21.58
N ASN A 77 6.17 39.50 -21.26
CA ASN A 77 6.95 38.31 -21.64
C ASN A 77 6.65 37.05 -20.80
N GLN A 78 5.94 37.17 -19.67
CA GLN A 78 5.56 36.05 -18.80
C GLN A 78 4.04 35.78 -18.77
N GLY A 79 3.22 36.57 -19.48
CA GLY A 79 1.76 36.43 -19.48
C GLY A 79 1.08 36.79 -18.15
N ILE A 80 1.74 37.57 -17.29
CA ILE A 80 1.28 37.89 -15.93
C ILE A 80 0.83 39.36 -15.87
N ASN A 81 -0.41 39.62 -15.44
CA ASN A 81 -0.89 40.99 -15.25
C ASN A 81 -0.26 41.64 -13.99
N HIS A 82 -0.01 42.95 -14.01
CA HIS A 82 0.49 43.76 -12.90
C HIS A 82 -0.15 43.48 -11.54
N LYS A 83 -1.47 43.23 -11.48
CA LYS A 83 -2.16 42.87 -10.23
C LYS A 83 -1.67 41.54 -9.65
N GLU A 84 -1.41 40.57 -10.50
CA GLU A 84 -0.90 39.26 -10.10
C GLU A 84 0.56 39.35 -9.66
N TYR A 85 1.39 40.13 -10.37
CA TYR A 85 2.77 40.44 -9.95
C TYR A 85 2.80 41.06 -8.54
N GLN A 86 1.96 42.07 -8.27
CA GLN A 86 1.87 42.68 -6.94
C GLN A 86 1.47 41.69 -5.85
N ARG A 87 0.55 40.76 -6.13
CA ARG A 87 0.16 39.71 -5.17
C ARG A 87 1.31 38.74 -4.89
N ARG A 88 1.99 38.24 -5.94
CA ARG A 88 3.14 37.34 -5.80
C ARG A 88 4.27 38.00 -5.00
N ARG A 89 4.55 39.27 -5.28
CA ARG A 89 5.51 40.09 -4.55
C ARG A 89 5.17 40.23 -3.07
N LEU A 90 3.94 40.65 -2.73
CA LEU A 90 3.53 40.79 -1.33
C LEU A 90 3.62 39.46 -0.58
N ARG A 91 3.26 38.36 -1.23
CA ARG A 91 3.45 37.01 -0.71
C ARG A 91 4.93 36.71 -0.45
N PHE A 92 5.82 36.98 -1.40
CA PHE A 92 7.27 36.76 -1.24
C PHE A 92 7.87 37.57 -0.08
N LEU A 93 7.52 38.86 0.03
CA LEU A 93 7.97 39.71 1.14
C LEU A 93 7.51 39.18 2.50
N ARG A 94 6.28 38.70 2.59
CA ARG A 94 5.74 38.10 3.82
C ARG A 94 6.40 36.77 4.15
N ILE A 95 6.67 35.93 3.15
CA ILE A 95 7.45 34.70 3.34
C ILE A 95 8.83 35.03 3.87
N ASN A 96 9.53 36.01 3.27
CA ASN A 96 10.86 36.44 3.74
C ASN A 96 10.81 36.99 5.17
N LYS A 97 9.81 37.79 5.49
CA LYS A 97 9.59 38.28 6.86
C LYS A 97 9.41 37.13 7.84
N LEU A 98 8.58 36.14 7.52
CA LEU A 98 8.38 34.97 8.37
C LEU A 98 9.64 34.11 8.46
N ASN A 99 10.37 33.94 7.37
CA ASN A 99 11.66 33.24 7.31
C ASN A 99 12.73 33.87 8.23
N ASN A 100 12.71 35.20 8.39
CA ASN A 100 13.61 35.89 9.32
C ASN A 100 13.32 35.53 10.80
N HIS A 101 12.09 35.13 11.12
CA HIS A 101 11.72 34.65 12.45
C HIS A 101 11.87 33.14 12.59
N ILE A 102 11.56 32.40 11.52
CA ILE A 102 11.51 30.94 11.49
C ILE A 102 12.12 30.47 10.17
N GLN A 103 13.42 30.18 10.21
CA GLN A 103 14.18 29.84 9.01
C GLN A 103 13.60 28.61 8.29
N GLY A 104 13.32 28.74 6.99
CA GLY A 104 12.88 27.63 6.14
C GLY A 104 11.45 27.16 6.41
N ILE A 105 10.59 28.04 6.92
CA ILE A 105 9.21 27.70 7.28
C ILE A 105 8.38 27.23 6.08
N GLU A 106 8.55 27.84 4.91
CA GLU A 106 7.80 27.49 3.70
C GLU A 106 8.03 26.03 3.33
N ASN A 107 9.28 25.62 3.21
CA ASN A 107 9.65 24.22 2.96
C ASN A 107 9.14 23.28 4.06
N SER A 108 9.15 23.73 5.32
CA SER A 108 8.68 22.92 6.45
C SER A 108 7.18 22.64 6.37
N VAL A 109 6.38 23.63 5.96
CA VAL A 109 4.92 23.52 5.79
C VAL A 109 4.56 22.71 4.53
N ASP A 110 5.30 22.95 3.44
CA ASP A 110 5.05 22.26 2.15
C ASP A 110 5.35 20.76 2.26
N LYS A 111 6.46 20.41 2.91
CA LYS A 111 6.93 19.01 3.09
C LYS A 111 6.53 18.41 4.42
N TRP A 112 5.50 18.97 5.08
CA TRP A 112 5.14 18.56 6.44
C TRP A 112 4.88 17.05 6.52
N ASN A 113 4.04 16.52 5.63
CA ASN A 113 3.63 15.12 5.68
C ASN A 113 4.67 14.13 5.15
N ASP A 114 5.71 14.59 4.44
CA ASP A 114 6.73 13.74 3.82
C ASP A 114 7.47 12.86 4.84
N ILE A 115 7.60 13.34 6.08
CA ILE A 115 8.25 12.59 7.15
C ILE A 115 7.51 11.28 7.48
N LEU A 116 6.18 11.24 7.34
CA LEU A 116 5.38 10.05 7.64
C LEU A 116 5.75 8.87 6.72
N ASP A 117 6.04 9.16 5.46
CA ASP A 117 6.43 8.15 4.49
C ASP A 117 7.89 7.70 4.65
N SER A 118 8.74 8.51 5.30
CA SER A 118 10.16 8.21 5.51
C SER A 118 10.41 7.09 6.52
N TYR A 119 9.45 6.81 7.41
CA TYR A 119 9.62 5.80 8.45
C TYR A 119 9.44 4.37 7.92
N GLU A 120 10.28 3.46 8.42
CA GLU A 120 10.27 2.04 8.04
C GLU A 120 8.97 1.34 8.46
N LEU A 121 8.39 1.72 9.60
CA LEU A 121 7.13 1.19 10.12
C LEU A 121 5.95 2.06 9.68
N ILE A 122 4.80 1.44 9.45
CA ILE A 122 3.52 2.14 9.31
C ILE A 122 3.15 2.65 10.71
N LEU A 123 3.01 3.97 10.86
CA LEU A 123 2.68 4.57 12.14
C LEU A 123 1.19 4.35 12.49
N PRO A 124 0.87 4.06 13.76
CA PRO A 124 -0.50 3.99 14.23
C PRO A 124 -1.19 5.35 14.21
N TYR A 125 -2.52 5.35 14.21
CA TYR A 125 -3.33 6.57 14.24
C TYR A 125 -3.10 7.43 15.49
N SER A 126 -2.72 6.81 16.61
CA SER A 126 -2.34 7.53 17.83
C SER A 126 -1.13 8.44 17.64
N LEU A 127 -0.26 8.17 16.66
CA LEU A 127 0.87 9.03 16.31
C LEU A 127 0.59 9.82 15.03
N GLU A 128 0.02 9.20 14.01
CA GLU A 128 -0.18 9.83 12.70
C GLU A 128 -1.21 10.98 12.74
N ARG A 129 -2.38 10.77 13.36
CA ARG A 129 -3.46 11.78 13.32
C ARG A 129 -3.09 13.09 14.03
N PRO A 130 -2.52 13.07 15.26
CA PRO A 130 -2.06 14.29 15.89
C PRO A 130 -1.06 15.07 15.02
N TYR A 131 -0.18 14.37 14.31
CA TYR A 131 0.79 15.00 13.42
C TYR A 131 0.15 15.68 12.20
N ILE A 132 -0.83 15.02 11.58
CA ILE A 132 -1.60 15.59 10.47
C ILE A 132 -2.38 16.82 10.94
N GLU A 133 -2.98 16.77 12.14
CA GLU A 133 -3.67 17.91 12.74
C GLU A 133 -2.73 19.10 13.00
N MET A 134 -1.52 18.84 13.51
CA MET A 134 -0.46 19.85 13.63
C MET A 134 -0.11 20.45 12.26
N GLY A 135 0.00 19.61 11.22
CA GLY A 135 0.25 20.04 9.84
C GLY A 135 -0.84 20.95 9.26
N ASN A 136 -2.10 20.65 9.56
CA ASN A 136 -3.21 21.50 9.16
C ASN A 136 -3.19 22.84 9.91
N LYS A 137 -2.90 22.83 11.22
CA LYS A 137 -2.78 24.05 12.03
C LYS A 137 -1.66 24.95 11.52
N ILE A 138 -0.45 24.42 11.30
CA ILE A 138 0.69 25.23 10.85
C ILE A 138 0.45 25.79 9.44
N ARG A 139 -0.20 25.02 8.55
CA ARG A 139 -0.58 25.50 7.22
C ARG A 139 -1.59 26.64 7.30
N ASN A 140 -2.58 26.56 8.18
CA ASN A 140 -3.54 27.65 8.39
C ASN A 140 -2.85 28.91 8.94
N CYS A 141 -1.99 28.76 9.95
CA CYS A 141 -1.20 29.88 10.49
C CYS A 141 -0.32 30.52 9.42
N PHE A 142 0.38 29.70 8.63
CA PHE A 142 1.21 30.16 7.51
C PHE A 142 0.38 30.92 6.48
N ASP A 143 -0.73 30.34 6.03
CA ASP A 143 -1.62 30.95 5.04
C ASP A 143 -2.20 32.28 5.53
N SER A 144 -2.64 32.36 6.79
CA SER A 144 -3.12 33.60 7.39
C SER A 144 -2.03 34.68 7.43
N PHE A 145 -0.81 34.32 7.83
CA PHE A 145 0.32 35.26 7.81
C PHE A 145 0.61 35.79 6.40
N ILE A 146 0.52 34.92 5.39
CA ILE A 146 0.83 35.27 4.00
C ILE A 146 -0.30 36.05 3.33
N LYS A 147 -1.57 35.74 3.60
CA LYS A 147 -2.73 36.27 2.85
C LYS A 147 -3.37 37.49 3.51
N ASP A 148 -3.39 37.58 4.83
CA ASP A 148 -4.19 38.58 5.55
C ASP A 148 -3.38 39.83 5.86
N ASN A 149 -3.98 41.02 5.77
CA ASN A 149 -3.37 42.24 6.33
C ASN A 149 -3.44 42.18 7.85
N CYS A 150 -2.54 41.40 8.46
CA CYS A 150 -2.42 41.28 9.89
C CYS A 150 -1.86 42.57 10.49
N SER A 151 -2.45 43.00 11.61
CA SER A 151 -1.82 43.92 12.54
C SER A 151 -0.55 43.32 13.13
N LYS A 152 0.35 44.16 13.66
CA LYS A 152 1.60 43.68 14.29
C LYS A 152 1.36 42.70 15.44
N ASP A 153 0.28 42.90 16.20
CA ASP A 153 -0.08 42.02 17.31
C ASP A 153 -0.57 40.65 16.80
N GLU A 154 -1.33 40.63 15.71
CA GLU A 154 -1.75 39.38 15.05
C GLU A 154 -0.56 38.63 14.46
N GLU A 155 0.38 39.33 13.80
CA GLU A 155 1.61 38.73 13.30
C GLU A 155 2.42 38.07 14.43
N ALA A 156 2.61 38.78 15.55
CA ALA A 156 3.35 38.26 16.70
C ALA A 156 2.68 37.01 17.30
N ARG A 157 1.34 37.00 17.38
CA ARG A 157 0.58 35.82 17.82
C ARG A 157 0.73 34.64 16.88
N ILE A 158 0.59 34.85 15.57
CA ILE A 158 0.75 33.79 14.56
C ILE A 158 2.16 33.20 14.61
N ILE A 159 3.19 34.04 14.73
CA ILE A 159 4.59 33.58 14.86
C ILE A 159 4.74 32.69 16.09
N LYS A 160 4.17 33.09 17.23
CA LYS A 160 4.20 32.30 18.46
C LYS A 160 3.47 30.97 18.29
N ASP A 161 2.29 30.96 17.68
CA ASP A 161 1.52 29.74 17.42
C ASP A 161 2.30 28.75 16.52
N ILE A 162 2.98 29.25 15.48
CA ILE A 162 3.85 28.43 14.63
C ILE A 162 5.01 27.85 15.45
N GLN A 163 5.66 28.63 16.30
CA GLN A 163 6.75 28.15 17.14
C GLN A 163 6.29 27.05 18.10
N GLU A 164 5.13 27.22 18.74
CA GLU A 164 4.53 26.21 19.61
C GLU A 164 4.24 24.90 18.86
N ILE A 165 3.72 24.97 17.62
CA ILE A 165 3.50 23.78 16.79
C ILE A 165 4.82 23.10 16.41
N LEU A 166 5.87 23.86 16.12
CA LEU A 166 7.20 23.31 15.82
C LEU A 166 7.82 22.63 17.05
N ASP A 167 7.59 23.14 18.26
CA ASP A 167 8.02 22.49 19.49
C ASP A 167 7.21 21.23 19.79
N GLN A 168 5.89 21.23 19.55
CA GLN A 168 5.06 20.02 19.60
C GLN A 168 5.56 18.95 18.63
N ARG A 169 5.96 19.34 17.41
CA ARG A 169 6.57 18.42 16.44
C ARG A 169 7.86 17.80 16.99
N LYS A 170 8.73 18.55 17.67
CA LYS A 170 9.95 17.98 18.28
C LYS A 170 9.62 16.92 19.32
N GLN A 171 8.57 17.14 20.12
CA GLN A 171 8.13 16.14 21.08
C GLN A 171 7.54 14.91 20.38
N TRP A 172 6.70 15.12 19.37
CA TRP A 172 6.13 14.04 18.57
C TRP A 172 7.20 13.16 17.91
N VAL A 173 8.29 13.74 17.39
CA VAL A 173 9.40 12.97 16.82
C VAL A 173 10.01 12.02 17.86
N LYS A 174 10.18 12.48 19.12
CA LYS A 174 10.66 11.61 20.20
C LYS A 174 9.69 10.48 20.50
N ASP A 175 8.38 10.76 20.47
CA ASP A 175 7.35 9.73 20.72
C ASP A 175 7.34 8.68 19.60
N VAL A 176 7.59 9.10 18.35
CA VAL A 176 7.79 8.19 17.22
C VAL A 176 9.06 7.36 17.39
N ASP A 177 10.19 7.97 17.77
CA ASP A 177 11.44 7.23 18.00
C ASP A 177 11.27 6.14 19.08
N ILE A 178 10.55 6.45 20.16
CA ILE A 178 10.20 5.47 21.20
C ILE A 178 9.36 4.32 20.61
N TYR A 179 8.37 4.62 19.77
CA TYR A 179 7.56 3.60 19.10
C TYR A 179 8.41 2.73 18.16
N LEU A 180 9.26 3.35 17.35
CA LEU A 180 10.11 2.64 16.39
C LEU A 180 11.08 1.70 17.10
N GLU A 181 11.75 2.14 18.17
CA GLU A 181 12.66 1.27 18.93
C GLU A 181 11.91 0.16 19.67
N LYS A 182 10.72 0.44 20.23
CA LYS A 182 9.88 -0.59 20.86
C LYS A 182 9.50 -1.72 19.90
N TYR A 183 9.25 -1.40 18.63
CA TYR A 183 8.75 -2.36 17.64
C TYR A 183 9.75 -2.75 16.54
N LYS A 184 11.00 -2.28 16.63
CA LYS A 184 12.07 -2.52 15.65
C LYS A 184 12.28 -3.97 15.27
N ASN A 185 12.21 -4.88 16.25
CA ASN A 185 12.37 -6.32 16.06
C ASN A 185 11.04 -7.09 16.26
N HIS A 186 9.92 -6.38 16.37
CA HIS A 186 8.64 -7.02 16.60
C HIS A 186 8.16 -7.71 15.32
N LYS A 187 7.89 -9.02 15.44
CA LYS A 187 7.58 -9.91 14.33
C LYS A 187 6.38 -9.46 13.48
N TYR A 188 5.39 -8.84 14.14
CA TYR A 188 4.14 -8.39 13.52
C TYR A 188 4.09 -6.87 13.31
N ALA A 189 5.22 -6.18 13.39
CA ALA A 189 5.26 -4.75 13.07
C ALA A 189 5.01 -4.53 11.57
N PRO A 190 4.11 -3.60 11.20
CA PRO A 190 3.77 -3.34 9.81
C PRO A 190 4.89 -2.54 9.13
N ARG A 191 5.73 -3.21 8.32
CA ARG A 191 6.89 -2.58 7.65
C ARG A 191 6.55 -1.97 6.29
N HIS A 192 7.51 -1.23 5.73
CA HIS A 192 7.45 -0.63 4.41
C HIS A 192 7.14 -1.65 3.29
N THR A 193 7.59 -2.90 3.38
CA THR A 193 7.26 -3.96 2.41
C THR A 193 5.74 -4.22 2.35
N LEU A 194 5.08 -4.24 3.51
CA LEU A 194 3.63 -4.32 3.60
C LEU A 194 2.96 -3.05 3.04
N ARG A 195 3.53 -1.87 3.27
CA ARG A 195 3.02 -0.60 2.70
C ARG A 195 3.02 -0.64 1.16
N LEU A 196 4.12 -1.09 0.56
CA LEU A 196 4.22 -1.26 -0.89
C LEU A 196 3.23 -2.30 -1.42
N TRP A 197 3.09 -3.41 -0.70
CA TRP A 197 2.11 -4.44 -1.04
C TRP A 197 0.68 -3.87 -1.01
N LEU A 198 0.31 -3.14 0.04
CA LEU A 198 -1.01 -2.52 0.18
C LEU A 198 -1.33 -1.60 -1.01
N LYS A 199 -0.39 -0.80 -1.52
CA LYS A 199 -0.66 0.11 -2.66
C LYS A 199 -1.21 -0.59 -3.91
N ASN A 200 -0.98 -1.89 -4.08
CA ASN A 200 -1.36 -2.65 -5.27
C ASN A 200 -2.57 -3.59 -5.07
N HIS A 201 -3.29 -3.50 -3.94
CA HIS A 201 -4.38 -4.43 -3.61
C HIS A 201 -5.72 -3.71 -3.38
N SER A 202 -6.82 -4.34 -3.80
CA SER A 202 -8.17 -3.75 -3.75
C SER A 202 -8.66 -3.44 -2.34
N ASP A 203 -8.30 -4.26 -1.36
CA ASP A 203 -8.76 -4.15 0.03
C ASP A 203 -7.83 -3.30 0.91
N ALA A 204 -6.87 -2.63 0.29
CA ALA A 204 -5.76 -2.01 0.99
C ALA A 204 -6.15 -0.91 1.97
N ALA A 205 -7.19 -0.14 1.65
CA ALA A 205 -7.66 0.95 2.52
C ALA A 205 -8.12 0.39 3.87
N LEU A 206 -8.99 -0.63 3.85
CA LEU A 206 -9.54 -1.24 5.06
C LEU A 206 -8.44 -1.93 5.89
N ILE A 207 -7.53 -2.66 5.24
CA ILE A 207 -6.42 -3.32 5.92
C ILE A 207 -5.49 -2.27 6.56
N SER A 208 -5.18 -1.20 5.83
CA SER A 208 -4.36 -0.10 6.33
C SER A 208 -5.01 0.58 7.53
N ASP A 209 -6.32 0.82 7.50
CA ASP A 209 -7.04 1.44 8.61
C ASP A 209 -6.95 0.59 9.89
N TRP A 210 -7.23 -0.71 9.79
CA TRP A 210 -7.13 -1.60 10.95
C TRP A 210 -5.71 -1.76 11.48
N ILE A 211 -4.70 -1.81 10.61
CA ILE A 211 -3.30 -1.83 11.03
C ILE A 211 -2.95 -0.53 11.77
N LYS A 212 -3.42 0.62 11.29
CA LYS A 212 -3.17 1.92 11.94
C LYS A 212 -3.93 2.07 13.25
N GLU A 213 -5.13 1.49 13.38
CA GLU A 213 -5.86 1.40 14.64
C GLU A 213 -5.12 0.54 15.68
N ASP A 214 -4.71 -0.67 15.29
CA ASP A 214 -4.10 -1.65 16.19
C ASP A 214 -2.62 -1.33 16.48
N GLY A 215 -1.95 -0.63 15.56
CA GLY A 215 -0.50 -0.36 15.56
C GLY A 215 0.38 -1.57 15.25
N LEU A 216 -0.23 -2.75 15.06
CA LEU A 216 0.42 -4.02 14.74
C LEU A 216 -0.47 -4.83 13.79
N ILE A 217 0.11 -5.81 13.12
CA ILE A 217 -0.67 -6.83 12.41
C ILE A 217 -1.27 -7.77 13.46
N THR A 218 -2.60 -7.87 13.47
CA THR A 218 -3.37 -8.74 14.38
C THR A 218 -4.07 -9.84 13.59
N GLN A 219 -4.72 -10.80 14.25
CA GLN A 219 -5.53 -11.82 13.56
C GLN A 219 -6.64 -11.19 12.67
N ARG A 220 -7.18 -10.04 13.10
CA ARG A 220 -8.18 -9.25 12.38
C ARG A 220 -7.70 -8.85 10.99
N THR A 221 -6.42 -8.54 10.83
CA THR A 221 -5.83 -8.11 9.56
C THR A 221 -5.07 -9.24 8.85
N ALA A 222 -4.39 -10.09 9.62
CA ALA A 222 -3.44 -11.09 9.14
C ALA A 222 -4.04 -11.99 8.06
N HIS A 223 -5.27 -12.47 8.23
CA HIS A 223 -5.93 -13.38 7.29
C HIS A 223 -6.14 -12.82 5.87
N ARG A 224 -5.94 -11.51 5.67
CA ARG A 224 -6.06 -10.82 4.38
C ARG A 224 -4.72 -10.47 3.75
N ILE A 225 -3.61 -10.69 4.45
CA ILE A 225 -2.29 -10.25 4.02
C ILE A 225 -1.58 -11.43 3.38
N THR A 226 -1.55 -11.44 2.04
CA THR A 226 -0.79 -12.43 1.25
C THR A 226 0.52 -11.83 0.72
N GLU A 227 1.12 -10.93 1.50
CA GLU A 227 2.45 -10.41 1.20
C GLU A 227 3.49 -11.53 1.39
N PRO A 228 4.39 -11.81 0.41
CA PRO A 228 5.26 -12.98 0.44
C PRO A 228 6.12 -13.13 1.69
N GLN A 229 6.75 -12.07 2.19
CA GLN A 229 7.59 -12.15 3.39
C GLN A 229 6.75 -12.46 4.64
N PHE A 230 5.60 -11.82 4.76
CA PHE A 230 4.64 -12.07 5.82
C PHE A 230 4.12 -13.51 5.79
N MET A 231 3.74 -14.02 4.61
CA MET A 231 3.28 -15.42 4.48
C MET A 231 4.37 -16.42 4.88
N ASN A 232 5.62 -16.22 4.45
CA ASN A 232 6.73 -17.10 4.85
C ASN A 232 6.99 -17.03 6.36
N MET A 233 6.90 -15.85 6.95
CA MET A 233 7.03 -15.68 8.39
C MET A 233 5.94 -16.44 9.17
N ILE A 234 4.71 -16.40 8.66
CA ILE A 234 3.55 -17.10 9.24
C ILE A 234 3.65 -18.62 9.04
N SER A 235 4.14 -19.08 7.87
CA SER A 235 4.32 -20.52 7.64
C SER A 235 5.28 -21.14 8.64
N SER A 236 6.37 -20.44 8.98
CA SER A 236 7.29 -20.86 10.04
C SER A 236 6.65 -20.91 11.43
N GLU A 237 5.64 -20.08 11.72
CA GLU A 237 4.92 -20.18 13.00
C GLU A 237 3.98 -21.39 13.02
N PHE A 238 3.29 -21.66 11.92
CA PHE A 238 2.45 -22.85 11.84
C PHE A 238 3.24 -24.15 11.85
N GLU A 239 4.40 -24.18 11.20
CA GLU A 239 5.32 -25.32 11.28
C GLU A 239 5.69 -25.61 12.73
N LYS A 240 6.09 -24.58 13.50
CA LYS A 240 6.38 -24.73 14.93
C LYS A 240 5.18 -25.19 15.76
N LEU A 241 3.98 -24.69 15.45
CA LEU A 241 2.75 -25.11 16.15
C LEU A 241 2.42 -26.58 15.92
N CYS A 242 2.90 -27.17 14.82
CA CYS A 242 2.68 -28.59 14.51
C CYS A 242 3.83 -29.48 14.99
N LEU A 243 4.94 -28.93 15.49
CA LEU A 243 6.05 -29.73 16.01
C LEU A 243 5.64 -30.45 17.29
N GLY A 244 5.87 -31.77 17.33
CA GLY A 244 5.62 -32.60 18.50
C GLY A 244 4.17 -33.09 18.66
N LEU A 245 3.30 -32.85 17.67
CA LEU A 245 1.99 -33.49 17.59
C LEU A 245 2.12 -34.95 17.16
N ASP A 246 1.07 -35.74 17.40
CA ASP A 246 1.02 -37.18 17.06
C ASP A 246 0.99 -37.47 15.55
N TYR A 247 1.11 -36.45 14.71
CA TYR A 247 1.12 -36.53 13.27
C TYR A 247 2.18 -35.60 12.67
N GLU A 248 2.75 -35.99 11.53
CA GLU A 248 3.76 -35.20 10.85
C GLU A 248 3.13 -34.35 9.74
N ILE A 249 3.42 -33.05 9.76
CA ILE A 249 3.17 -32.13 8.64
C ILE A 249 4.50 -31.55 8.22
N SER A 250 4.77 -31.62 6.92
CA SER A 250 5.98 -31.09 6.32
C SER A 250 5.65 -30.16 5.14
N GLY A 251 6.68 -29.45 4.69
CA GLY A 251 6.65 -28.72 3.42
C GLY A 251 5.82 -27.44 3.41
N TRP A 252 5.65 -26.77 4.57
CA TRP A 252 5.00 -25.46 4.82
C TRP A 252 5.48 -24.32 3.90
N LYS A 253 5.24 -24.45 2.60
CA LYS A 253 5.72 -23.54 1.57
C LYS A 253 4.62 -22.53 1.24
N ALA A 254 4.89 -21.25 1.47
CA ALA A 254 4.00 -20.19 1.04
C ALA A 254 3.90 -20.14 -0.49
N ASP A 255 2.67 -20.03 -0.98
CA ASP A 255 2.33 -19.81 -2.38
C ASP A 255 1.42 -18.56 -2.45
N PRO A 256 2.01 -17.36 -2.60
CA PRO A 256 1.25 -16.10 -2.66
C PRO A 256 0.27 -16.05 -3.83
N ASP A 257 0.62 -16.65 -4.97
CA ASP A 257 -0.23 -16.69 -6.17
C ASP A 257 -1.51 -17.50 -5.91
N LYS A 258 -1.37 -18.64 -5.21
CA LYS A 258 -2.50 -19.45 -4.75
C LYS A 258 -3.09 -19.01 -3.41
N LYS A 259 -2.58 -17.92 -2.83
CA LYS A 259 -3.05 -17.34 -1.56
C LYS A 259 -3.10 -18.36 -0.41
N GLY A 260 -2.09 -19.22 -0.31
CA GLY A 260 -2.08 -20.31 0.66
C GLY A 260 -0.72 -20.94 0.91
N TYR A 261 -0.75 -22.11 1.53
CA TYR A 261 0.40 -22.90 1.91
C TYR A 261 0.28 -24.30 1.35
N ILE A 262 1.31 -24.77 0.68
CA ILE A 262 1.43 -26.17 0.32
C ILE A 262 1.92 -26.93 1.55
N ILE A 263 1.29 -28.05 1.87
CA ILE A 263 1.67 -28.94 2.98
C ILE A 263 1.59 -30.40 2.54
N TYR A 264 2.33 -31.26 3.22
CA TYR A 264 2.30 -32.72 3.06
C TYR A 264 2.11 -33.34 4.44
N CYS A 265 1.13 -34.24 4.56
CA CYS A 265 0.73 -34.80 5.85
C CYS A 265 0.87 -36.32 5.86
N ASP A 266 1.15 -36.89 7.02
CA ASP A 266 1.02 -38.34 7.22
C ASP A 266 -0.44 -38.80 7.23
N PRO A 267 -0.73 -40.05 6.78
CA PRO A 267 0.21 -41.04 6.22
C PRO A 267 0.52 -40.85 4.71
N ILE A 268 -0.09 -39.87 4.03
CA ILE A 268 0.01 -39.69 2.57
C ILE A 268 0.97 -38.53 2.24
N LYS A 269 2.26 -38.68 2.58
CA LYS A 269 3.29 -37.65 2.32
C LYS A 269 3.55 -37.38 0.82
N SER A 270 3.07 -38.23 -0.07
CA SER A 270 3.22 -38.06 -1.53
C SER A 270 2.16 -37.15 -2.16
N ALA A 271 1.16 -36.73 -1.41
CA ALA A 271 0.09 -35.85 -1.86
C ALA A 271 0.22 -34.46 -1.23
N ALA A 272 0.34 -33.43 -2.07
CA ALA A 272 0.38 -32.06 -1.59
C ALA A 272 -1.04 -31.50 -1.44
N LEU A 273 -1.27 -30.82 -0.32
CA LEU A 273 -2.50 -30.14 0.03
C LEU A 273 -2.25 -28.63 0.06
N LEU A 274 -3.17 -27.83 -0.48
CA LEU A 274 -3.13 -26.37 -0.40
C LEU A 274 -4.08 -25.91 0.70
N CYS A 275 -3.51 -25.40 1.80
CA CYS A 275 -4.26 -24.75 2.86
C CYS A 275 -4.40 -23.25 2.56
N SER A 276 -5.62 -22.71 2.54
CA SER A 276 -5.82 -21.27 2.31
C SER A 276 -5.27 -20.44 3.46
N HIS A 277 -4.51 -19.38 3.14
CA HIS A 277 -3.97 -18.46 4.13
C HIS A 277 -5.06 -17.87 5.02
N SER A 278 -6.15 -17.40 4.40
CA SER A 278 -7.25 -16.78 5.15
C SER A 278 -7.94 -17.77 6.08
N ASN A 279 -8.20 -18.99 5.61
CA ASN A 279 -8.89 -19.99 6.42
C ASN A 279 -8.03 -20.45 7.59
N LEU A 280 -6.73 -20.66 7.35
CA LEU A 280 -5.79 -21.08 8.36
C LEU A 280 -5.65 -20.03 9.48
N ILE A 281 -5.49 -18.75 9.13
CA ILE A 281 -5.41 -17.68 10.13
C ILE A 281 -6.75 -17.45 10.86
N LYS A 282 -7.88 -17.57 10.18
CA LYS A 282 -9.19 -17.48 10.85
C LYS A 282 -9.37 -18.60 11.86
N ARG A 283 -8.93 -19.82 11.54
CA ARG A 283 -9.09 -20.99 12.41
C ARG A 283 -8.08 -21.03 13.56
N PHE A 284 -6.82 -20.76 13.27
CA PHE A 284 -5.71 -21.01 14.19
C PHE A 284 -4.87 -19.78 14.50
N GLY A 285 -5.23 -18.60 14.00
CA GLY A 285 -4.47 -17.37 14.20
C GLY A 285 -4.35 -16.96 15.67
N SER A 286 -5.28 -17.34 16.54
CA SER A 286 -5.18 -17.07 17.98
C SER A 286 -3.91 -17.68 18.60
N ASN A 287 -3.46 -18.83 18.10
CA ASN A 287 -2.21 -19.46 18.54
C ASN A 287 -0.97 -18.63 18.22
N ILE A 288 -1.02 -17.82 17.16
CA ILE A 288 0.09 -16.99 16.66
C ILE A 288 0.05 -15.59 17.28
N PHE A 289 -1.16 -15.03 17.44
CA PHE A 289 -1.38 -13.64 17.85
C PHE A 289 -1.79 -13.47 19.32
N GLY A 290 -1.55 -14.48 20.16
CA GLY A 290 -1.69 -14.37 21.62
C GLY A 290 -3.13 -14.46 22.15
N GLY A 291 -4.04 -15.07 21.39
CA GLY A 291 -5.39 -15.39 21.84
C GLY A 291 -5.47 -16.74 22.56
N GLU A 292 -6.69 -17.27 22.71
CA GLU A 292 -6.90 -18.60 23.26
C GLU A 292 -6.20 -19.65 22.39
N LYS A 293 -5.30 -20.41 23.01
CA LYS A 293 -4.52 -21.42 22.33
C LYS A 293 -5.36 -22.67 22.17
N LYS A 294 -5.39 -23.18 20.94
CA LYS A 294 -6.00 -24.45 20.59
C LYS A 294 -5.02 -25.23 19.73
N GLU A 295 -4.58 -26.38 20.23
CA GLU A 295 -3.74 -27.28 19.46
C GLU A 295 -4.48 -27.70 18.18
N PRO A 296 -3.83 -27.62 17.01
CA PRO A 296 -4.45 -28.03 15.77
C PRO A 296 -4.61 -29.55 15.75
N GLU A 297 -5.79 -30.03 15.38
CA GLU A 297 -6.00 -31.43 15.05
C GLU A 297 -5.79 -31.65 13.55
N LEU A 298 -5.19 -32.79 13.16
CA LEU A 298 -4.95 -33.12 11.75
C LEU A 298 -6.22 -33.05 10.90
N ARG A 299 -7.34 -33.56 11.45
CA ARG A 299 -8.65 -33.51 10.82
C ARG A 299 -9.06 -32.08 10.46
N GLU A 300 -8.91 -31.15 11.41
CA GLU A 300 -9.27 -29.75 11.20
C GLU A 300 -8.40 -29.12 10.11
N LEU A 301 -7.10 -29.42 10.08
CA LEU A 301 -6.20 -28.92 9.05
C LEU A 301 -6.55 -29.43 7.65
N ILE A 302 -6.83 -30.73 7.51
CA ILE A 302 -7.17 -31.33 6.21
C ILE A 302 -8.49 -30.76 5.66
N VAL A 303 -9.48 -30.50 6.51
CA VAL A 303 -10.74 -29.87 6.09
C VAL A 303 -10.54 -28.46 5.52
N LEU A 304 -9.48 -27.75 5.92
CA LEU A 304 -9.16 -26.42 5.37
C LEU A 304 -8.38 -26.48 4.06
N CYS A 305 -8.00 -27.67 3.60
CA CYS A 305 -7.15 -27.85 2.45
C CYS A 305 -7.91 -28.25 1.18
N ASN A 306 -7.30 -27.90 0.04
CA ASN A 306 -7.71 -28.38 -1.28
C ASN A 306 -6.60 -29.24 -1.90
N ILE A 307 -6.96 -30.20 -2.73
CA ILE A 307 -6.00 -31.03 -3.46
C ILE A 307 -5.46 -30.24 -4.66
N VAL A 308 -4.14 -30.13 -4.79
CA VAL A 308 -3.49 -29.14 -5.66
C VAL A 308 -3.43 -29.55 -7.13
N SER A 309 -3.38 -30.86 -7.40
CA SER A 309 -3.18 -31.37 -8.75
C SER A 309 -3.82 -32.75 -8.92
N GLU A 310 -4.06 -33.10 -10.18
CA GLU A 310 -4.50 -34.43 -10.63
C GLU A 310 -3.66 -35.57 -10.04
N ASN A 311 -2.32 -35.46 -10.09
CA ASN A 311 -1.43 -36.47 -9.53
C ASN A 311 -1.69 -36.73 -8.04
N TYR A 312 -2.07 -35.72 -7.27
CA TYR A 312 -2.36 -35.88 -5.84
C TYR A 312 -3.72 -36.52 -5.59
N TYR A 313 -4.71 -36.32 -6.47
CA TYR A 313 -5.95 -37.10 -6.44
C TYR A 313 -5.65 -38.60 -6.61
N TYR A 314 -4.80 -38.97 -7.57
CA TYR A 314 -4.39 -40.36 -7.76
C TYR A 314 -3.67 -40.94 -6.53
N ARG A 315 -2.76 -40.18 -5.89
CA ARG A 315 -2.06 -40.64 -4.66
C ARG A 315 -3.02 -40.87 -3.50
N ILE A 316 -3.99 -39.98 -3.30
CA ILE A 316 -4.99 -40.12 -2.24
C ILE A 316 -5.93 -41.29 -2.55
N SER A 317 -6.35 -41.45 -3.82
CA SER A 317 -7.14 -42.58 -4.28
C SER A 317 -6.44 -43.91 -4.02
N GLU A 318 -5.16 -44.01 -4.39
CA GLU A 318 -4.34 -45.19 -4.16
C GLU A 318 -4.26 -45.54 -2.66
N ALA A 319 -4.06 -44.55 -1.79
CA ALA A 319 -4.00 -44.76 -0.35
C ALA A 319 -5.35 -45.20 0.24
N LEU A 320 -6.47 -44.62 -0.23
CA LEU A 320 -7.81 -44.94 0.22
C LEU A 320 -8.25 -46.33 -0.27
N THR A 321 -8.06 -46.61 -1.56
CA THR A 321 -8.54 -47.83 -2.21
C THR A 321 -7.80 -49.08 -1.77
N ARG A 322 -6.52 -48.98 -1.39
CA ARG A 322 -5.77 -50.09 -0.76
C ARG A 322 -6.37 -50.57 0.56
N LYS A 323 -7.20 -49.75 1.22
CA LYS A 323 -7.87 -50.11 2.48
C LYS A 323 -9.18 -50.85 2.25
N LEU A 324 -9.74 -50.84 1.04
CA LEU A 324 -10.95 -51.60 0.67
C LEU A 324 -10.62 -53.09 0.74
N ARG A 325 -11.41 -53.86 1.49
CA ARG A 325 -11.01 -55.23 1.89
C ARG A 325 -12.08 -56.29 1.68
N ARG A 326 -13.35 -55.93 1.49
CA ARG A 326 -14.43 -56.92 1.54
C ARG A 326 -15.42 -56.81 0.39
N ALA A 327 -16.20 -55.74 0.36
CA ALA A 327 -17.39 -55.73 -0.48
C ALA A 327 -17.14 -55.20 -1.89
N VAL A 328 -16.10 -54.37 -2.06
CA VAL A 328 -15.74 -53.72 -3.31
C VAL A 328 -14.24 -53.82 -3.58
N SER A 329 -13.88 -53.83 -4.86
CA SER A 329 -12.49 -53.71 -5.33
C SER A 329 -12.36 -52.49 -6.24
N TYR A 330 -11.25 -51.77 -6.12
CA TYR A 330 -10.89 -50.74 -7.09
C TYR A 330 -10.68 -51.37 -8.47
N TYR A 331 -11.19 -50.72 -9.52
CA TYR A 331 -11.04 -51.18 -10.89
C TYR A 331 -10.22 -50.21 -11.75
N SER A 332 -10.64 -48.96 -11.84
CA SER A 332 -9.92 -47.93 -12.62
C SER A 332 -10.32 -46.53 -12.17
N GLU A 333 -9.53 -45.51 -12.53
CA GLU A 333 -9.92 -44.10 -12.37
C GLU A 333 -9.39 -43.24 -13.53
N ASN A 334 -10.13 -42.20 -13.88
CA ASN A 334 -9.81 -41.28 -14.96
C ASN A 334 -10.15 -39.84 -14.56
N PHE A 335 -9.12 -39.01 -14.34
CA PHE A 335 -9.29 -37.63 -13.90
C PHE A 335 -9.89 -36.72 -14.98
N ARG A 336 -9.57 -36.95 -16.27
CA ARG A 336 -10.08 -36.15 -17.40
C ARG A 336 -11.61 -36.26 -17.51
N PHE A 337 -12.15 -37.44 -17.26
CA PHE A 337 -13.59 -37.70 -17.25
C PHE A 337 -14.22 -37.55 -15.85
N ASN A 338 -13.39 -37.30 -14.83
CA ASN A 338 -13.79 -37.22 -13.42
C ASN A 338 -14.50 -38.49 -12.92
N GLU A 339 -13.98 -39.66 -13.28
CA GLU A 339 -14.60 -40.95 -12.99
C GLU A 339 -13.69 -41.85 -12.16
N ILE A 340 -14.26 -42.54 -11.18
CA ILE A 340 -13.63 -43.65 -10.48
C ILE A 340 -14.57 -44.85 -10.47
N THR A 341 -14.03 -46.00 -10.83
CA THR A 341 -14.78 -47.23 -11.05
C THR A 341 -14.42 -48.27 -10.00
N PHE A 342 -15.45 -48.83 -9.38
CA PHE A 342 -15.34 -49.92 -8.43
C PHE A 342 -16.09 -51.15 -8.93
N ARG A 343 -15.57 -52.33 -8.62
CA ARG A 343 -16.24 -53.62 -8.83
C ARG A 343 -16.84 -54.11 -7.52
N GLU A 344 -18.12 -54.42 -7.53
CA GLU A 344 -18.76 -55.13 -6.43
C GLU A 344 -18.33 -56.60 -6.44
N ASN A 345 -17.73 -57.07 -5.35
CA ASN A 345 -17.15 -58.40 -5.31
C ASN A 345 -18.23 -59.50 -5.33
N VAL A 346 -19.41 -59.23 -4.77
CA VAL A 346 -20.52 -60.20 -4.67
C VAL A 346 -21.26 -60.37 -6.01
N THR A 347 -21.61 -59.26 -6.66
CA THR A 347 -22.42 -59.28 -7.90
C THR A 347 -21.56 -59.32 -9.16
N GLY A 348 -20.28 -58.97 -9.06
CA GLY A 348 -19.38 -58.76 -10.18
C GLY A 348 -19.72 -57.54 -11.05
N LYS A 349 -20.70 -56.71 -10.62
CA LYS A 349 -21.10 -55.49 -11.32
C LYS A 349 -20.18 -54.33 -10.98
N TYR A 350 -20.21 -53.30 -11.81
CA TYR A 350 -19.37 -52.12 -11.69
C TYR A 350 -20.19 -50.87 -11.37
N VAL A 351 -19.58 -49.97 -10.60
CA VAL A 351 -20.14 -48.68 -10.20
C VAL A 351 -19.15 -47.60 -10.59
N ILE A 352 -19.61 -46.61 -11.34
CA ILE A 352 -18.82 -45.42 -11.70
C ILE A 352 -19.30 -44.27 -10.82
N LEU A 353 -18.36 -43.56 -10.18
CA LEU A 353 -18.60 -42.40 -9.32
C LEU A 353 -17.79 -41.20 -9.80
N ASP A 354 -18.22 -40.01 -9.37
CA ASP A 354 -17.45 -38.79 -9.56
C ASP A 354 -16.15 -38.86 -8.75
N PHE A 355 -15.01 -38.79 -9.43
CA PHE A 355 -13.70 -39.03 -8.82
C PHE A 355 -13.34 -37.97 -7.78
N LYS A 356 -13.45 -36.68 -8.16
CA LYS A 356 -13.12 -35.57 -7.26
C LYS A 356 -14.04 -35.54 -6.05
N ASP A 357 -15.34 -35.70 -6.25
CA ASP A 357 -16.30 -35.69 -5.15
C ASP A 357 -16.09 -36.88 -4.21
N PHE A 358 -15.82 -38.07 -4.76
CA PHE A 358 -15.51 -39.26 -3.95
C PHE A 358 -14.27 -39.03 -3.08
N ILE A 359 -13.17 -38.54 -3.67
CA ILE A 359 -11.93 -38.29 -2.94
C ILE A 359 -12.10 -37.18 -1.90
N ASN A 360 -12.73 -36.06 -2.27
CA ASN A 360 -12.97 -34.96 -1.32
C ASN A 360 -13.86 -35.40 -0.14
N ARG A 361 -14.85 -36.27 -0.39
CA ARG A 361 -15.74 -36.80 0.65
C ARG A 361 -15.00 -37.69 1.65
N PHE A 362 -14.07 -38.52 1.17
CA PHE A 362 -13.40 -39.53 2.00
C PHE A 362 -11.92 -39.23 2.27
N ILE A 363 -11.47 -37.99 2.03
CA ILE A 363 -10.09 -37.59 2.27
C ILE A 363 -9.67 -37.83 3.72
N LEU A 364 -10.55 -37.56 4.69
CA LEU A 364 -10.27 -37.79 6.11
C LEU A 364 -10.10 -39.27 6.45
N VAL A 365 -10.81 -40.16 5.75
CA VAL A 365 -10.63 -41.63 5.90
C VAL A 365 -9.30 -42.05 5.28
N ALA A 366 -8.93 -41.47 4.14
CA ALA A 366 -7.64 -41.73 3.50
C ALA A 366 -6.47 -41.38 4.44
N TYR A 367 -6.59 -40.24 5.14
CA TYR A 367 -5.61 -39.74 6.11
C TYR A 367 -5.76 -40.29 7.54
N GLU A 368 -6.66 -41.24 7.78
CA GLU A 368 -6.82 -41.91 9.10
C GLU A 368 -7.19 -40.96 10.24
N CYS A 369 -7.89 -39.87 9.91
CA CYS A 369 -8.31 -38.84 10.86
C CYS A 369 -9.82 -38.57 10.83
N SER A 370 -10.59 -39.49 10.23
CA SER A 370 -12.05 -39.52 10.33
C SER A 370 -12.52 -40.45 11.45
N ASN A 371 -13.71 -40.18 11.98
CA ASN A 371 -14.46 -41.15 12.77
C ASN A 371 -15.12 -42.21 11.87
N ASP A 372 -15.25 -41.93 10.57
CA ASP A 372 -15.80 -42.87 9.60
C ASP A 372 -14.81 -44.00 9.36
N SER A 373 -15.32 -45.22 9.41
CA SER A 373 -14.55 -46.42 9.10
C SER A 373 -14.52 -46.68 7.59
N ILE A 374 -13.69 -47.62 7.15
CA ILE A 374 -13.63 -48.01 5.74
C ILE A 374 -14.96 -48.60 5.25
N GLU A 375 -15.74 -49.22 6.14
CA GLU A 375 -17.07 -49.74 5.85
C GLU A 375 -18.02 -48.64 5.37
N VAL A 376 -17.91 -47.42 5.90
CA VAL A 376 -18.73 -46.27 5.44
C VAL A 376 -18.42 -45.92 3.97
N VAL A 377 -17.17 -46.09 3.56
CA VAL A 377 -16.75 -45.89 2.16
C VAL A 377 -17.32 -47.00 1.28
N GLU A 378 -17.24 -48.25 1.71
CA GLU A 378 -17.82 -49.40 1.00
C GLU A 378 -19.35 -49.25 0.85
N ASP A 379 -20.06 -48.92 1.93
CA ASP A 379 -21.51 -48.68 1.95
C ASP A 379 -21.93 -47.54 1.02
N HIS A 380 -21.13 -46.46 0.99
CA HIS A 380 -21.36 -45.38 0.05
C HIS A 380 -21.29 -45.89 -1.39
N ILE A 381 -20.26 -46.65 -1.76
CA ILE A 381 -20.11 -47.22 -3.11
C ILE A 381 -21.31 -48.12 -3.45
N LEU A 382 -21.74 -48.94 -2.49
CA LEU A 382 -22.83 -49.92 -2.61
C LEU A 382 -24.24 -49.34 -2.48
N GLN A 383 -24.37 -48.02 -2.30
CA GLN A 383 -25.66 -47.38 -2.03
C GLN A 383 -26.76 -47.80 -3.04
N PRO A 384 -27.95 -48.19 -2.56
CA PRO A 384 -29.08 -48.54 -3.41
C PRO A 384 -29.46 -47.42 -4.37
N GLY A 385 -29.84 -47.76 -5.61
CA GLY A 385 -30.25 -46.80 -6.64
C GLY A 385 -29.13 -46.29 -7.54
N ARG A 386 -27.87 -46.60 -7.24
CA ARG A 386 -26.75 -46.35 -8.17
C ARG A 386 -26.81 -47.30 -9.35
N LYS A 387 -26.49 -46.79 -10.54
CA LYS A 387 -26.42 -47.60 -11.76
C LYS A 387 -25.36 -48.69 -11.59
N ARG A 388 -25.67 -49.88 -12.11
CA ARG A 388 -24.78 -51.05 -12.10
C ARG A 388 -24.49 -51.45 -13.53
N HIS A 389 -23.21 -51.56 -13.84
CA HIS A 389 -22.73 -51.90 -15.18
C HIS A 389 -22.19 -53.33 -15.21
N SER A 390 -22.38 -54.01 -16.32
CA SER A 390 -21.68 -55.23 -16.67
C SER A 390 -20.25 -54.92 -17.09
N LYS A 391 -19.40 -55.96 -17.13
CA LYS A 391 -18.02 -55.84 -17.59
C LYS A 391 -17.91 -55.31 -19.03
N SER A 392 -18.78 -55.81 -19.94
CA SER A 392 -18.81 -55.35 -21.33
C SER A 392 -19.11 -53.85 -21.45
N GLU A 393 -20.08 -53.35 -20.68
CA GLU A 393 -20.44 -51.93 -20.70
C GLU A 393 -19.28 -51.05 -20.20
N ILE A 394 -18.51 -51.52 -19.23
CA ILE A 394 -17.31 -50.80 -18.75
C ILE A 394 -16.19 -50.85 -19.79
N ASP A 395 -15.91 -52.01 -20.38
CA ASP A 395 -14.85 -52.15 -21.38
C ASP A 395 -15.13 -51.28 -22.62
N ASP A 396 -16.39 -51.18 -23.04
CA ASP A 396 -16.79 -50.30 -24.15
C ASP A 396 -16.67 -48.82 -23.77
N HIS A 397 -17.02 -48.46 -22.53
CA HIS A 397 -16.85 -47.11 -21.99
C HIS A 397 -15.37 -46.71 -21.89
N GLU A 398 -14.49 -47.58 -21.39
CA GLU A 398 -13.05 -47.33 -21.30
C GLU A 398 -12.39 -47.20 -22.68
N LYS A 399 -12.83 -47.99 -23.68
CA LYS A 399 -12.37 -47.83 -25.08
C LYS A 399 -12.80 -46.49 -25.66
N TYR A 400 -14.04 -46.07 -25.42
CA TYR A 400 -14.54 -44.79 -25.86
C TYR A 400 -13.73 -43.64 -25.25
N ILE A 401 -13.51 -43.68 -23.94
CA ILE A 401 -12.67 -42.73 -23.20
C ILE A 401 -11.23 -42.70 -23.76
N GLY A 402 -10.63 -43.85 -24.02
CA GLY A 402 -9.28 -43.96 -24.56
C GLY A 402 -9.11 -43.46 -26.01
N SER A 403 -10.22 -43.28 -26.73
CA SER A 403 -10.23 -42.77 -28.11
C SER A 403 -10.39 -41.24 -28.22
N MET A 404 -10.70 -40.57 -27.11
CA MET A 404 -10.84 -39.12 -26.99
C MET A 404 -9.62 -38.45 -26.39
#